data_AF-A0A7W7SKS0-F1
#
_entry.id   AF-A0A7W7SKS0-F1
#
_cell.length_a   1.000
_cell.length_b   1.000
_cell.length_c   1.000
_cell.angle_alpha   90.00
_cell.angle_beta   90.00
_cell.angle_gamma   90.00
#
_symmetry.space_group_name_H-M   'P 1'
#
loop_
_entity.id
_entity.type
_entity.pdbx_description
1 polymer ?
#
loop_
_entity_poly.entity_id
_entity_poly.type
_entity_poly.pdbx_seq_one_letter_code
_entity_poly.pdbx_strand_id
1 'polypeptide(L)'
;MIATSRVARQTNRWVRFAAVTVQVFPAVADEVTVAPGVLHDEAQWQEAVCGAHEALRHVPTGRGRHRVTVVDALTTEVDTGAGDVYEATAQAVRLALSLDPSPFASFSDPRMVTSWLRDRIGRRLVEVTEARYWNNGERDPDTAASLVHSWLHFDHRPPTQLHGCGDDVQLSIADPYLGYEMGQFGEVRVASAAVPDLLAGAVGRRLTDAAIILGPHDRPACAGLLLRLDEVKVAIGTFGDEWVLALDEPPTRLAPYWRLQPWIMQA
;
A
#
# COMPACT_ATOMS: atom_id res chain seq x y z
N MET A 1 -2.87 -4.22 -27.84
CA MET A 1 -2.74 -5.49 -27.09
C MET A 1 -3.89 -5.54 -26.09
N ILE A 2 -4.45 -6.72 -25.82
CA ILE A 2 -5.58 -6.89 -24.88
C ILE A 2 -5.15 -7.92 -23.85
N ALA A 3 -5.38 -7.64 -22.57
CA ALA A 3 -5.15 -8.61 -21.51
C ALA A 3 -6.21 -8.46 -20.42
N THR A 4 -6.49 -9.59 -19.75
CA THR A 4 -7.35 -9.65 -18.57
C THR A 4 -6.51 -10.17 -17.42
N SER A 5 -6.62 -9.52 -16.27
CA SER A 5 -6.10 -10.07 -15.02
C SER A 5 -7.23 -10.22 -14.02
N ARG A 6 -7.09 -11.22 -13.16
CA ARG A 6 -8.04 -11.52 -12.09
C ARG A 6 -7.30 -11.65 -10.78
N VAL A 7 -7.67 -10.83 -9.81
CA VAL A 7 -7.37 -11.06 -8.40
C VAL A 7 -8.44 -12.03 -7.88
N ALA A 8 -8.00 -13.24 -7.57
CA ALA A 8 -8.79 -14.25 -6.89
C ALA A 8 -7.96 -14.78 -5.73
N ARG A 9 -8.11 -14.17 -4.56
CA ARG A 9 -7.38 -14.59 -3.36
C ARG A 9 -8.38 -14.98 -2.29
N GLN A 10 -8.34 -16.24 -1.89
CA GLN A 10 -8.93 -16.66 -0.64
C GLN A 10 -7.86 -16.51 0.43
N THR A 11 -7.97 -15.48 1.26
CA THR A 11 -7.25 -15.45 2.53
C THR A 11 -8.01 -16.32 3.53
N ASN A 12 -7.35 -16.78 4.61
CA ASN A 12 -7.97 -17.64 5.64
C ASN A 12 -9.28 -17.08 6.25
N ARG A 13 -9.63 -15.81 5.97
CA ARG A 13 -10.81 -15.12 6.50
C ARG A 13 -11.66 -14.38 5.46
N TRP A 14 -11.22 -14.22 4.20
CA TRP A 14 -11.87 -13.37 3.18
C TRP A 14 -11.64 -13.88 1.75
N VAL A 15 -12.64 -13.72 0.89
CA VAL A 15 -12.48 -13.86 -0.57
C VAL A 15 -12.31 -12.46 -1.16
N ARG A 16 -11.26 -12.28 -1.96
CA ARG A 16 -11.02 -11.08 -2.77
C ARG A 16 -11.26 -11.40 -4.24
N PHE A 17 -12.10 -10.62 -4.90
CA PHE A 17 -12.48 -10.78 -6.29
C PHE A 17 -12.46 -9.43 -7.02
N ALA A 18 -11.63 -9.34 -8.05
CA ALA A 18 -11.78 -8.38 -9.13
C ALA A 18 -11.18 -8.98 -10.41
N ALA A 19 -11.87 -8.84 -11.54
CA ALA A 19 -11.30 -9.13 -12.85
C ALA A 19 -11.39 -7.88 -13.71
N VAL A 20 -10.27 -7.47 -14.31
CA VAL A 20 -10.20 -6.27 -15.14
C VAL A 20 -9.57 -6.61 -16.47
N THR A 21 -10.21 -6.14 -17.56
CA THR A 21 -9.69 -6.25 -18.92
C THR A 21 -9.27 -4.88 -19.43
N VAL A 22 -8.06 -4.84 -19.99
CA VAL A 22 -7.48 -3.61 -20.56
C VAL A 22 -7.11 -3.80 -22.01
N GLN A 23 -7.18 -2.71 -22.76
CA GLN A 23 -6.57 -2.56 -24.07
C GLN A 23 -5.42 -1.56 -23.97
N VAL A 24 -4.26 -1.91 -24.53
CA VAL A 24 -3.06 -1.08 -24.50
C VAL A 24 -2.53 -0.84 -25.90
N PHE A 25 -2.28 0.42 -26.24
CA PHE A 25 -1.77 0.86 -27.55
C PHE A 25 -0.59 1.82 -27.37
N PRO A 26 0.38 1.85 -28.30
CA PRO A 26 1.37 2.93 -28.34
C PRO A 26 0.70 4.30 -28.46
N ALA A 27 1.26 5.32 -27.81
CA ALA A 27 0.74 6.67 -27.79
C ALA A 27 1.86 7.71 -27.73
N VAL A 28 1.48 8.99 -27.88
CA VAL A 28 2.41 10.14 -27.75
C VAL A 28 2.64 10.54 -26.29
N ALA A 29 1.70 10.21 -25.42
CA ALA A 29 1.74 10.43 -23.98
C ALA A 29 1.09 9.24 -23.26
N ASP A 30 1.45 9.03 -22.00
CA ASP A 30 0.78 8.03 -21.18
C ASP A 30 -0.62 8.52 -20.85
N GLU A 31 -1.62 7.76 -21.29
CA GLU A 31 -3.03 8.11 -21.15
C GLU A 31 -3.79 6.92 -20.58
N VAL A 32 -4.68 7.17 -19.62
CA VAL A 32 -5.54 6.14 -19.04
C VAL A 32 -6.99 6.57 -19.16
N THR A 33 -7.83 5.70 -19.70
CA THR A 33 -9.28 5.89 -19.78
C THR A 33 -10.01 4.65 -19.29
N VAL A 34 -11.22 4.84 -18.76
CA VAL A 34 -12.16 3.76 -18.44
C VAL A 34 -13.35 3.91 -19.36
N ALA A 35 -13.73 2.84 -20.05
CA ALA A 35 -14.85 2.90 -20.99
C ALA A 35 -16.18 3.17 -20.25
N PRO A 36 -17.12 3.91 -20.87
CA PRO A 36 -18.39 4.24 -20.23
C PRO A 36 -19.15 2.99 -19.79
N GLY A 37 -19.65 3.00 -18.55
CA GLY A 37 -20.45 1.90 -17.99
C GLY A 37 -19.66 0.68 -17.50
N VAL A 38 -18.32 0.70 -17.57
CA VAL A 38 -17.49 -0.41 -17.06
C VAL A 38 -17.38 -0.41 -15.53
N LEU A 39 -17.23 0.77 -14.92
CA LEU A 39 -17.22 0.95 -13.47
C LEU A 39 -18.19 2.07 -13.12
N HIS A 40 -19.16 1.76 -12.26
CA HIS A 40 -20.20 2.71 -11.83
C HIS A 40 -19.86 3.41 -10.51
N ASP A 41 -19.00 2.80 -9.71
CA ASP A 41 -18.50 3.35 -8.46
C ASP A 41 -17.26 4.23 -8.71
N GLU A 42 -17.27 5.45 -8.18
CA GLU A 42 -16.18 6.42 -8.36
C GLU A 42 -14.88 5.93 -7.71
N ALA A 43 -14.96 5.23 -6.58
CA ALA A 43 -13.77 4.69 -5.93
C ALA A 43 -13.13 3.62 -6.81
N GLN A 44 -13.89 2.63 -7.29
CA GLN A 44 -13.40 1.61 -8.22
C GLN A 44 -12.86 2.21 -9.52
N TRP A 45 -13.52 3.23 -10.08
CA TRP A 45 -13.01 3.95 -11.25
C TRP A 45 -11.62 4.53 -10.97
N GLN A 46 -11.45 5.19 -9.83
CA GLN A 46 -10.18 5.78 -9.41
C GLN A 46 -9.12 4.70 -9.17
N GLU A 47 -9.49 3.55 -8.61
CA GLU A 47 -8.58 2.41 -8.44
C GLU A 47 -8.05 1.91 -9.78
N ALA A 48 -8.93 1.74 -10.77
CA ALA A 48 -8.53 1.29 -12.09
C ALA A 48 -7.54 2.27 -12.74
N VAL A 49 -7.84 3.57 -12.65
CA VAL A 49 -6.96 4.62 -13.19
C VAL A 49 -5.59 4.61 -12.51
N CYS A 50 -5.56 4.57 -11.17
CA CYS A 50 -4.32 4.52 -10.42
C CYS A 50 -3.52 3.23 -10.72
N GLY A 51 -4.18 2.08 -10.85
CA GLY A 51 -3.53 0.80 -11.13
C GLY A 51 -2.87 0.77 -12.50
N ALA A 52 -3.55 1.32 -13.52
CA ALA A 52 -2.98 1.47 -14.85
C ALA A 52 -1.77 2.41 -14.84
N HIS A 53 -1.87 3.58 -14.19
CA HIS A 53 -0.74 4.50 -14.08
C HIS A 53 0.45 3.89 -13.34
N GLU A 54 0.20 3.12 -12.29
CA GLU A 54 1.27 2.41 -11.59
C GLU A 54 2.02 1.49 -12.54
N ALA A 55 1.33 0.63 -13.29
CA ALA A 55 1.99 -0.26 -14.24
C ALA A 55 2.81 0.51 -15.30
N LEU A 56 2.31 1.66 -15.77
CA LEU A 56 3.01 2.51 -16.73
C LEU A 56 4.31 3.11 -16.20
N ARG A 57 4.43 3.36 -14.88
CA ARG A 57 5.68 3.86 -14.26
C ARG A 57 6.84 2.88 -14.40
N HIS A 58 6.55 1.58 -14.54
CA HIS A 58 7.54 0.52 -14.68
C HIS A 58 7.87 0.18 -16.13
N VAL A 59 7.29 0.90 -17.10
CA VAL A 59 7.65 0.75 -18.51
C VAL A 59 9.05 1.32 -18.73
N PRO A 60 10.02 0.53 -19.25
CA PRO A 60 11.35 1.04 -19.54
C PRO A 60 11.28 2.22 -20.51
N THR A 61 12.09 3.26 -20.27
CA THR A 61 12.07 4.52 -21.05
C THR A 61 12.23 4.32 -22.57
N GLY A 62 12.88 3.23 -23.01
CA GLY A 62 13.03 2.86 -24.42
C GLY A 62 11.81 2.23 -25.08
N ARG A 63 10.75 1.87 -24.33
CA ARG A 63 9.52 1.25 -24.87
C ARG A 63 8.44 2.26 -25.27
N GLY A 64 8.70 3.57 -25.13
CA GLY A 64 7.76 4.62 -25.52
C GLY A 64 6.59 4.78 -24.54
N ARG A 65 5.60 5.58 -24.95
CA ARG A 65 4.40 5.92 -24.16
C ARG A 65 3.20 5.10 -24.61
N HIS A 66 2.24 4.90 -23.72
CA HIS A 66 1.11 3.99 -23.95
C HIS A 66 -0.22 4.59 -23.53
N ARG A 67 -1.25 4.34 -24.33
CA ARG A 67 -2.65 4.53 -23.96
C ARG A 67 -3.21 3.22 -23.43
N VAL A 68 -3.78 3.26 -22.23
CA VAL A 68 -4.50 2.17 -21.60
C VAL A 68 -5.98 2.52 -21.55
N THR A 69 -6.83 1.61 -22.00
CA THR A 69 -8.28 1.69 -21.83
C THR A 69 -8.78 0.49 -21.05
N VAL A 70 -9.40 0.71 -19.90
CA VAL A 70 -10.13 -0.32 -19.16
C VAL A 70 -11.46 -0.55 -19.88
N VAL A 71 -11.65 -1.73 -20.45
CA VAL A 71 -12.78 -2.04 -21.34
C VAL A 71 -13.80 -2.98 -20.72
N ASP A 72 -13.43 -3.69 -19.66
CA ASP A 72 -14.34 -4.54 -18.89
C ASP A 72 -13.83 -4.65 -17.45
N ALA A 73 -14.76 -4.80 -16.52
CA ALA A 73 -14.48 -4.99 -15.11
C ALA A 73 -15.60 -5.79 -14.47
N LEU A 74 -15.23 -6.87 -13.77
CA LEU A 74 -16.13 -7.66 -12.96
C LEU A 74 -15.70 -7.51 -11.49
N THR A 75 -16.56 -6.88 -10.71
CA THR A 75 -16.44 -6.73 -9.25
C THR A 75 -17.66 -7.35 -8.59
N THR A 76 -17.52 -7.74 -7.32
CA THR A 76 -18.62 -8.27 -6.51
C THR A 76 -18.60 -7.56 -5.18
N GLU A 77 -19.68 -6.88 -4.81
CA GLU A 77 -19.71 -6.01 -3.61
C GLU A 77 -19.30 -6.72 -2.30
N VAL A 78 -19.52 -8.04 -2.22
CA VAL A 78 -19.20 -8.85 -1.03
C VAL A 78 -17.71 -9.19 -0.95
N ASP A 79 -17.06 -9.37 -2.10
CA ASP A 79 -15.69 -9.90 -2.19
C ASP A 79 -14.70 -8.89 -2.80
N THR A 80 -15.09 -7.64 -3.09
CA THR A 80 -14.18 -6.61 -3.60
C THR A 80 -13.87 -5.60 -2.49
N GLY A 81 -12.62 -5.56 -2.02
CA GLY A 81 -12.12 -4.56 -1.09
C GLY A 81 -11.32 -3.45 -1.77
N ALA A 82 -11.00 -2.40 -1.00
CA ALA A 82 -10.14 -1.33 -1.50
C ALA A 82 -8.78 -1.89 -1.97
N GLY A 83 -8.37 -1.53 -3.18
CA GLY A 83 -7.13 -1.96 -3.83
C GLY A 83 -7.26 -3.21 -4.72
N ASP A 84 -8.41 -3.89 -4.75
CA ASP A 84 -8.61 -5.06 -5.62
C ASP A 84 -8.66 -4.69 -7.11
N VAL A 85 -9.40 -3.63 -7.45
CA VAL A 85 -9.51 -3.17 -8.84
C VAL A 85 -8.18 -2.56 -9.27
N TYR A 86 -7.50 -1.86 -8.36
CA TYR A 86 -6.15 -1.35 -8.57
C TYR A 86 -5.17 -2.47 -8.95
N GLU A 87 -5.10 -3.53 -8.13
CA GLU A 87 -4.20 -4.66 -8.35
C GLU A 87 -4.53 -5.40 -9.64
N ALA A 88 -5.81 -5.71 -9.87
CA ALA A 88 -6.25 -6.36 -11.11
C ALA A 88 -5.88 -5.52 -12.35
N THR A 89 -6.09 -4.21 -12.31
CA THR A 89 -5.78 -3.32 -13.43
C THR A 89 -4.26 -3.22 -13.67
N ALA A 90 -3.47 -3.02 -12.62
CA ALA A 90 -2.01 -2.95 -12.72
C ALA A 90 -1.43 -4.24 -13.34
N GLN A 91 -1.92 -5.40 -12.89
CA GLN A 91 -1.49 -6.69 -13.44
C GLN A 91 -1.94 -6.88 -14.89
N ALA A 92 -3.17 -6.49 -15.25
CA ALA A 92 -3.66 -6.59 -16.63
C ALA A 92 -2.80 -5.73 -17.58
N VAL A 93 -2.40 -4.53 -17.16
CA VAL A 93 -1.51 -3.67 -17.96
C VAL A 93 -0.10 -4.26 -18.08
N ARG A 94 0.49 -4.76 -16.99
CA ARG A 94 1.80 -5.43 -17.02
C ARG A 94 1.80 -6.63 -17.97
N LEU A 95 0.76 -7.45 -17.92
CA LEU A 95 0.55 -8.59 -18.82
C LEU A 95 0.44 -8.13 -20.28
N ALA A 96 -0.37 -7.10 -20.55
CA ALA A 96 -0.53 -6.57 -21.90
C ALA A 96 0.77 -6.00 -22.49
N LEU A 97 1.68 -5.51 -21.64
CA LEU A 97 2.96 -4.90 -22.02
C LEU A 97 4.16 -5.85 -21.93
N SER A 98 3.94 -7.10 -21.54
CA SER A 98 5.00 -8.08 -21.26
C SER A 98 6.08 -7.49 -20.34
N LEU A 99 5.64 -6.88 -19.24
CA LEU A 99 6.50 -6.45 -18.14
C LEU A 99 6.69 -7.61 -17.17
N ASP A 100 7.79 -7.57 -16.40
CA ASP A 100 8.05 -8.59 -15.40
C ASP A 100 6.91 -8.65 -14.38
N PRO A 101 6.45 -9.87 -14.02
CA PRO A 101 5.38 -10.03 -13.07
C PRO A 101 5.84 -9.56 -11.69
N SER A 102 5.17 -8.55 -11.14
CA SER A 102 5.30 -8.23 -9.72
C SER A 102 4.31 -9.09 -8.94
N PRO A 103 4.69 -9.74 -7.82
CA PRO A 103 3.76 -10.56 -7.04
C PRO A 103 2.64 -9.72 -6.42
N PHE A 104 2.85 -8.41 -6.24
CA PHE A 104 1.86 -7.48 -5.70
C PHE A 104 1.97 -6.13 -6.40
N ALA A 105 0.84 -5.44 -6.57
CA ALA A 105 0.83 -4.02 -6.92
C ALA A 105 0.79 -3.24 -5.60
N SER A 106 1.92 -2.62 -5.25
CA SER A 106 1.95 -1.67 -4.15
C SER A 106 1.39 -0.33 -4.61
N PHE A 107 0.80 0.44 -3.70
CA PHE A 107 0.28 1.78 -3.97
C PHE A 107 0.79 2.79 -2.94
N SER A 108 1.18 3.96 -3.43
CA SER A 108 1.50 5.15 -2.63
C SER A 108 0.71 6.38 -3.09
N ASP A 109 -0.15 6.25 -4.10
CA ASP A 109 -1.00 7.35 -4.58
C ASP A 109 -1.93 7.82 -3.44
N PRO A 110 -1.95 9.12 -3.08
CA PRO A 110 -2.77 9.62 -1.98
C PRO A 110 -4.27 9.32 -2.11
N ARG A 111 -4.80 9.19 -3.34
CA ARG A 111 -6.20 8.82 -3.56
C ARG A 111 -6.46 7.35 -3.20
N MET A 112 -5.54 6.46 -3.58
CA MET A 112 -5.59 5.05 -3.20
C MET A 112 -5.46 4.86 -1.70
N VAL A 113 -4.49 5.56 -1.09
CA VAL A 113 -4.30 5.54 0.36
C VAL A 113 -5.53 6.09 1.09
N THR A 114 -6.18 7.14 0.56
CA THR A 114 -7.43 7.66 1.12
C THR A 114 -8.55 6.62 1.09
N SER A 115 -8.74 5.93 -0.04
CA SER A 115 -9.73 4.84 -0.17
C SER A 115 -9.45 3.72 0.84
N TRP A 116 -8.20 3.28 0.93
CA TRP A 116 -7.74 2.26 1.87
C TRP A 116 -7.97 2.66 3.34
N LEU A 117 -7.73 3.94 3.69
CA LEU A 117 -7.98 4.49 5.02
C LEU A 117 -9.46 4.51 5.36
N ARG A 118 -10.31 5.01 4.45
CA ARG A 118 -11.78 5.01 4.65
C ARG A 118 -12.32 3.63 4.94
N ASP A 119 -11.81 2.62 4.25
CA ASP A 119 -12.19 1.22 4.43
C ASP A 119 -11.81 0.62 5.81
N ARG A 120 -10.90 1.30 6.53
CA ARG A 120 -10.37 0.90 7.85
C ARG A 120 -10.81 1.81 9.00
N ILE A 121 -11.36 2.99 8.72
CA ILE A 121 -11.93 3.83 9.77
C ILE A 121 -13.08 3.08 10.47
N GLY A 122 -13.09 3.14 11.79
CA GLY A 122 -13.99 2.38 12.66
C GLY A 122 -13.54 0.95 12.94
N ARG A 123 -12.48 0.45 12.28
CA ARG A 123 -11.93 -0.90 12.48
C ARG A 123 -10.89 -0.93 13.58
N ARG A 124 -10.78 -2.08 14.25
CA ARG A 124 -9.80 -2.31 15.31
C ARG A 124 -8.50 -2.84 14.71
N LEU A 125 -7.36 -2.27 15.06
CA LEU A 125 -6.05 -2.86 14.77
C LEU A 125 -5.87 -4.08 15.70
N VAL A 126 -6.04 -5.29 15.19
CA VAL A 126 -6.03 -6.52 16.00
C VAL A 126 -4.64 -7.09 16.20
N GLU A 127 -3.72 -6.81 15.28
CA GLU A 127 -2.35 -7.28 15.31
C GLU A 127 -1.46 -6.38 14.44
N VAL A 128 -0.19 -6.31 14.79
CA VAL A 128 0.87 -5.81 13.92
C VAL A 128 1.90 -6.91 13.79
N THR A 129 2.28 -7.26 12.56
CA THR A 129 3.42 -8.15 12.29
C THR A 129 4.59 -7.30 11.79
N GLU A 130 5.81 -7.59 12.21
CA GLU A 130 7.00 -6.84 11.79
C GLU A 130 8.08 -7.80 11.30
N ALA A 131 8.69 -7.43 10.17
CA ALA A 131 9.92 -8.03 9.68
C ALA A 131 11.07 -7.17 10.18
N ARG A 132 11.96 -7.76 10.96
CA ARG A 132 13.06 -7.05 11.59
C ARG A 132 14.39 -7.70 11.28
N TYR A 133 15.40 -6.86 11.08
CA TYR A 133 16.78 -7.27 10.90
C TYR A 133 17.43 -7.66 12.23
N TRP A 134 18.13 -8.79 12.22
CA TRP A 134 18.92 -9.30 13.33
C TRP A 134 20.33 -9.64 12.86
N ASN A 135 21.31 -9.39 13.72
CA ASN A 135 22.69 -9.77 13.48
C ASN A 135 23.27 -10.45 14.73
N ASN A 136 23.87 -11.64 14.58
CA ASN A 136 24.41 -12.44 15.68
C ASN A 136 23.42 -12.67 16.84
N GLY A 137 22.13 -12.84 16.52
CA GLY A 137 21.08 -13.05 17.51
C GLY A 137 20.65 -11.79 18.26
N GLU A 138 21.20 -10.63 17.92
CA GLU A 138 20.85 -9.33 18.48
C GLU A 138 20.10 -8.48 17.46
N ARG A 139 19.23 -7.61 17.96
CA ARG A 139 18.49 -6.62 17.19
C ARG A 139 18.98 -5.23 17.57
N ASP A 140 18.97 -4.29 16.63
CA ASP A 140 19.24 -2.89 16.95
C ASP A 140 18.29 -2.41 18.08
N PRO A 141 18.82 -1.77 19.14
CA PRO A 141 18.00 -1.21 20.21
C PRO A 141 17.08 -0.08 19.72
N ASP A 142 17.44 0.61 18.63
CA ASP A 142 16.54 1.48 17.92
C ASP A 142 15.52 0.62 17.14
N THR A 143 14.29 0.62 17.67
CA THR A 143 13.17 -0.15 17.12
C THR A 143 12.76 0.32 15.72
N ALA A 144 13.16 1.51 15.26
CA ALA A 144 12.91 1.91 13.87
C ALA A 144 14.01 1.40 12.94
N ALA A 145 15.27 1.47 13.35
CA ALA A 145 16.44 1.12 12.52
C ALA A 145 16.46 -0.37 12.09
N SER A 146 15.98 -1.26 12.95
CA SER A 146 15.87 -2.69 12.61
C SER A 146 14.64 -3.05 11.78
N LEU A 147 13.69 -2.15 11.57
CA LEU A 147 12.46 -2.46 10.85
C LEU A 147 12.72 -2.55 9.34
N VAL A 148 12.25 -3.65 8.73
CA VAL A 148 12.31 -3.85 7.27
C VAL A 148 10.92 -3.61 6.68
N HIS A 149 9.91 -4.31 7.20
CA HIS A 149 8.50 -4.16 6.84
C HIS A 149 7.61 -4.28 8.06
N SER A 150 6.42 -3.69 7.98
CA SER A 150 5.36 -3.90 8.96
C SER A 150 4.07 -4.30 8.26
N TRP A 151 3.22 -5.10 8.90
CA TRP A 151 1.88 -5.42 8.41
C TRP A 151 0.86 -5.00 9.45
N LEU A 152 -0.10 -4.19 9.03
CA LEU A 152 -1.23 -3.79 9.86
C LEU A 152 -2.40 -4.77 9.63
N HIS A 153 -2.86 -5.41 10.71
CA HIS A 153 -4.00 -6.32 10.67
C HIS A 153 -5.20 -5.64 11.30
N PHE A 154 -6.10 -5.10 10.48
CA PHE A 154 -7.38 -4.56 10.95
C PHE A 154 -8.44 -5.66 11.01
N ASP A 155 -9.36 -5.56 11.98
CA ASP A 155 -10.48 -6.48 12.07
C ASP A 155 -11.27 -6.48 10.76
N HIS A 156 -11.63 -7.68 10.33
CA HIS A 156 -12.36 -7.90 9.10
C HIS A 156 -11.72 -7.36 7.81
N ARG A 157 -10.39 -7.17 7.79
CA ARG A 157 -9.63 -6.74 6.61
C ARG A 157 -8.38 -7.61 6.40
N PRO A 158 -7.91 -7.76 5.14
CA PRO A 158 -6.66 -8.44 4.87
C PRO A 158 -5.46 -7.63 5.41
N PRO A 159 -4.34 -8.30 5.75
CA PRO A 159 -3.13 -7.61 6.18
C PRO A 159 -2.67 -6.61 5.12
N THR A 160 -2.19 -5.45 5.57
CA THR A 160 -1.57 -4.46 4.68
C THR A 160 -0.12 -4.29 5.06
N GLN A 161 0.78 -4.71 4.16
CA GLN A 161 2.20 -4.45 4.27
C GLN A 161 2.47 -2.96 4.06
N LEU A 162 3.34 -2.42 4.91
CA LEU A 162 4.00 -1.14 4.79
C LEU A 162 5.44 -1.41 4.35
N HIS A 163 5.84 -0.83 3.23
CA HIS A 163 7.18 -0.92 2.67
C HIS A 163 7.77 0.47 2.49
N GLY A 164 8.92 0.72 3.10
CA GLY A 164 9.68 1.95 2.87
C GLY A 164 10.45 1.87 1.55
N CYS A 165 10.27 2.88 0.70
CA CYS A 165 10.89 2.99 -0.60
C CYS A 165 11.40 4.42 -0.80
N GLY A 166 12.57 4.72 -0.25
CA GLY A 166 13.05 6.11 -0.19
C GLY A 166 12.08 6.98 0.62
N ASP A 167 11.78 8.16 0.10
CA ASP A 167 10.84 9.11 0.73
C ASP A 167 9.35 8.71 0.63
N ASP A 168 9.05 7.50 0.14
CA ASP A 168 7.69 6.98 0.00
C ASP A 168 7.43 5.75 0.89
N VAL A 169 6.26 5.73 1.53
CA VAL A 169 5.66 4.51 2.08
C VAL A 169 4.73 3.91 1.04
N GLN A 170 5.04 2.68 0.63
CA GLN A 170 4.23 1.87 -0.25
C GLN A 170 3.35 0.90 0.56
N LEU A 171 2.06 0.87 0.25
CA LEU A 171 1.11 -0.06 0.85
C LEU A 171 0.88 -1.22 -0.12
N SER A 172 0.86 -2.45 0.38
CA SER A 172 0.47 -3.62 -0.42
C SER A 172 -0.44 -4.54 0.40
N ILE A 173 -1.42 -5.16 -0.26
CA ILE A 173 -2.28 -6.14 0.41
C ILE A 173 -1.67 -7.52 0.20
N ALA A 174 -0.87 -7.92 1.18
CA ALA A 174 -0.05 -9.13 1.15
C ALA A 174 0.06 -9.71 2.56
N ASP A 175 0.09 -11.04 2.64
CA ASP A 175 0.38 -11.73 3.91
C ASP A 175 1.85 -11.54 4.30
N PRO A 176 2.18 -11.59 5.62
CA PRO A 176 3.56 -11.64 6.07
C PRO A 176 4.30 -12.86 5.51
N TYR A 177 5.56 -12.68 5.13
CA TYR A 177 6.43 -13.78 4.71
C TYR A 177 7.14 -14.44 5.92
N LEU A 178 7.77 -15.60 5.72
CA LEU A 178 8.32 -16.44 6.81
C LEU A 178 9.61 -15.91 7.48
N GLY A 179 10.28 -14.93 6.89
CA GLY A 179 11.65 -14.52 7.25
C GLY A 179 12.70 -15.20 6.36
N TYR A 180 13.94 -14.76 6.44
CA TYR A 180 15.04 -15.31 5.63
C TYR A 180 16.43 -15.03 6.22
N GLU A 181 17.37 -15.93 5.94
CA GLU A 181 18.78 -15.83 6.32
C GLU A 181 19.59 -15.09 5.23
N MET A 182 20.55 -14.27 5.65
CA MET A 182 21.50 -13.55 4.77
C MET A 182 22.96 -13.98 5.03
N GLY A 183 23.17 -15.12 5.69
CA GLY A 183 24.50 -15.65 5.98
C GLY A 183 25.26 -14.76 6.95
N GLN A 184 26.49 -14.35 6.59
CA GLN A 184 27.34 -13.50 7.44
C GLN A 184 26.75 -12.10 7.70
N PHE A 185 25.73 -11.70 6.95
CA PHE A 185 25.08 -10.41 7.10
C PHE A 185 23.87 -10.46 8.04
N GLY A 186 23.60 -11.59 8.71
CA GLY A 186 22.49 -11.73 9.66
C GLY A 186 21.23 -12.31 9.00
N GLU A 187 20.07 -11.97 9.54
CA GLU A 187 18.78 -12.54 9.15
C GLU A 187 17.64 -11.52 9.28
N VAL A 188 16.51 -11.80 8.61
CA VAL A 188 15.25 -11.09 8.81
C VAL A 188 14.27 -12.04 9.46
N ARG A 189 13.84 -11.70 10.67
CA ARG A 189 12.81 -12.45 11.43
C ARG A 189 11.48 -11.74 11.29
N VAL A 190 10.41 -12.51 11.10
CA VAL A 190 9.03 -12.00 11.01
C VAL A 190 8.23 -12.54 12.18
N ALA A 191 7.66 -11.64 12.98
CA ALA A 191 6.88 -11.99 14.16
C ALA A 191 5.89 -10.87 14.50
N SER A 192 4.89 -11.18 15.34
CA SER A 192 4.01 -10.15 15.90
C SER A 192 4.84 -9.11 16.67
N ALA A 193 4.52 -7.82 16.50
CA ALA A 193 5.13 -6.72 17.23
C ALA A 193 4.91 -6.92 18.74
N ALA A 194 5.96 -6.74 19.53
CA ALA A 194 5.91 -6.90 20.98
C ALA A 194 6.72 -5.80 21.64
N VAL A 195 6.44 -5.48 22.92
CA VAL A 195 7.27 -4.52 23.68
C VAL A 195 8.75 -4.91 23.56
N PRO A 196 9.65 -4.00 23.13
CA PRO A 196 9.51 -2.54 23.08
C PRO A 196 9.07 -1.92 21.73
N ASP A 197 8.61 -2.70 20.76
CA ASP A 197 8.22 -2.23 19.43
C ASP A 197 7.06 -1.21 19.50
N LEU A 198 7.26 -0.02 18.93
CA LEU A 198 6.33 1.11 19.04
C LEU A 198 4.90 0.78 18.59
N LEU A 199 4.77 0.05 17.48
CA LEU A 199 3.46 -0.29 16.91
C LEU A 199 2.66 -1.29 17.77
N ALA A 200 3.33 -2.04 18.67
CA ALA A 200 2.65 -2.92 19.62
C ALA A 200 1.73 -2.12 20.57
N GLY A 201 2.06 -0.86 20.87
CA GLY A 201 1.24 0.01 21.73
C GLY A 201 -0.10 0.46 21.13
N ALA A 202 -0.26 0.29 19.80
CA ALA A 202 -1.49 0.60 19.07
C ALA A 202 -2.42 -0.60 18.93
N VAL A 203 -1.94 -1.82 19.19
CA VAL A 203 -2.73 -3.05 19.05
C VAL A 203 -3.91 -3.04 20.02
N GLY A 204 -5.06 -3.48 19.52
CA GLY A 204 -6.33 -3.48 20.23
C GLY A 204 -7.10 -2.17 20.12
N ARG A 205 -6.55 -1.09 19.53
CA ARG A 205 -7.23 0.21 19.42
C ARG A 205 -7.98 0.35 18.10
N ARG A 206 -9.00 1.21 18.06
CA ARG A 206 -9.84 1.46 16.89
C ARG A 206 -9.35 2.68 16.11
N LEU A 207 -9.17 2.54 14.80
CA LEU A 207 -8.87 3.69 13.94
C LEU A 207 -10.07 4.63 13.88
N THR A 208 -9.96 5.85 14.41
CA THR A 208 -11.05 6.84 14.43
C THR A 208 -10.99 7.76 13.22
N ASP A 209 -9.77 8.15 12.85
CA ASP A 209 -9.47 9.05 11.75
C ASP A 209 -8.00 8.90 11.38
N ALA A 210 -7.65 9.35 10.18
CA ALA A 210 -6.29 9.27 9.68
C ALA A 210 -5.97 10.41 8.73
N ALA A 211 -4.71 10.69 8.52
CA ALA A 211 -4.23 11.64 7.54
C ALA A 211 -3.05 11.05 6.77
N ILE A 212 -2.88 11.52 5.53
CA ILE A 212 -1.78 11.15 4.67
C ILE A 212 -0.67 12.19 4.85
N ILE A 213 0.55 11.71 5.02
CA ILE A 213 1.76 12.51 5.04
C ILE A 213 2.33 12.48 3.63
N LEU A 214 2.41 13.65 2.99
CA LEU A 214 3.05 13.79 1.68
C LEU A 214 4.51 14.19 1.85
N GLY A 215 5.36 13.60 1.03
CA GLY A 215 6.78 13.97 0.91
C GLY A 215 6.97 15.30 0.16
N PRO A 216 8.23 15.63 -0.20
CA PRO A 216 8.55 16.84 -0.95
C PRO A 216 7.75 17.00 -2.25
N HIS A 217 7.59 18.25 -2.69
CA HIS A 217 6.61 18.68 -3.69
C HIS A 217 6.72 18.07 -5.11
N ASP A 218 7.80 17.38 -5.44
CA ASP A 218 8.07 16.94 -6.81
C ASP A 218 7.27 15.71 -7.24
N ARG A 219 6.64 14.98 -6.29
CA ARG A 219 5.83 13.78 -6.59
C ARG A 219 4.60 13.66 -5.69
N PRO A 220 3.41 13.33 -6.24
CA PRO A 220 2.22 13.07 -5.44
C PRO A 220 2.27 11.63 -4.90
N ALA A 221 3.11 11.38 -3.91
CA ALA A 221 3.25 10.10 -3.26
C ALA A 221 3.14 10.21 -1.73
N CYS A 222 2.65 9.14 -1.12
CA CYS A 222 2.52 8.99 0.31
C CYS A 222 3.91 8.75 0.92
N ALA A 223 4.41 9.72 1.69
CA ALA A 223 5.60 9.56 2.52
C ALA A 223 5.30 8.92 3.87
N GLY A 224 4.02 8.83 4.24
CA GLY A 224 3.59 8.20 5.47
C GLY A 224 2.12 8.37 5.79
N LEU A 225 1.75 7.84 6.95
CA LEU A 225 0.43 7.82 7.53
C LEU A 225 0.50 8.43 8.94
N LEU A 226 -0.49 9.26 9.26
CA LEU A 226 -0.78 9.65 10.63
C LEU A 226 -2.12 9.03 11.02
N LEU A 227 -2.10 8.04 11.89
CA LEU A 227 -3.27 7.29 12.31
C LEU A 227 -3.69 7.73 13.71
N ARG A 228 -4.98 8.00 13.93
CA ARG A 228 -5.51 8.16 15.29
C ARG A 228 -6.25 6.88 15.68
N LEU A 229 -5.70 6.14 16.63
CA LEU A 229 -6.29 4.93 17.16
C LEU A 229 -6.76 5.15 18.60
N ASP A 230 -8.06 5.31 18.78
CA ASP A 230 -8.68 5.79 20.02
C ASP A 230 -7.91 7.03 20.57
N GLU A 231 -7.27 6.91 21.73
CA GLU A 231 -6.54 8.00 22.39
C GLU A 231 -5.10 8.19 21.91
N VAL A 232 -4.57 7.31 21.05
CA VAL A 232 -3.17 7.33 20.61
C VAL A 232 -3.06 7.81 19.16
N LYS A 233 -2.04 8.61 18.88
CA LYS A 233 -1.66 8.90 17.48
C LYS A 233 -0.43 8.09 17.11
N VAL A 234 -0.39 7.58 15.89
CA VAL A 234 0.73 6.81 15.36
C VAL A 234 1.17 7.46 14.06
N ALA A 235 2.38 7.99 14.03
CA ALA A 235 3.03 8.42 12.81
C ALA A 235 3.88 7.26 12.26
N ILE A 236 3.65 6.90 11.01
CA ILE A 236 4.41 5.90 10.28
C ILE A 236 4.83 6.52 8.95
N GLY A 237 6.12 6.70 8.72
CA GLY A 237 6.62 7.28 7.48
C GLY A 237 7.99 6.76 7.13
N THR A 238 8.53 7.27 6.03
CA THR A 238 9.92 7.06 5.64
C THR A 238 10.61 8.39 5.37
N PHE A 239 11.93 8.38 5.48
CA PHE A 239 12.79 9.49 5.10
C PHE A 239 14.09 8.91 4.56
N GLY A 240 14.31 8.96 3.25
CA GLY A 240 15.34 8.18 2.59
C GLY A 240 15.17 6.68 2.87
N ASP A 241 16.23 6.03 3.36
CA ASP A 241 16.20 4.59 3.66
C ASP A 241 15.80 4.28 5.12
N GLU A 242 15.33 5.28 5.88
CA GLU A 242 15.00 5.15 7.29
C GLU A 242 13.49 5.14 7.54
N TRP A 243 13.05 4.25 8.44
CA TRP A 243 11.70 4.27 8.99
C TRP A 243 11.54 5.38 10.02
N VAL A 244 10.39 6.03 9.97
CA VAL A 244 9.99 7.03 10.94
C VAL A 244 8.76 6.53 11.67
N LEU A 245 8.94 6.16 12.93
CA LEU A 245 7.84 5.72 13.81
C LEU A 245 7.77 6.63 15.03
N ALA A 246 6.55 7.09 15.35
CA ALA A 246 6.32 7.82 16.58
C ALA A 246 4.91 7.59 17.12
N LEU A 247 4.79 7.65 18.45
CA LEU A 247 3.52 7.70 19.16
C LEU A 247 3.26 9.15 19.63
N ASP A 248 2.01 9.57 19.52
CA ASP A 248 1.41 10.86 19.91
C ASP A 248 1.86 12.10 19.12
N GLU A 249 3.15 12.29 18.90
CA GLU A 249 3.68 13.42 18.14
C GLU A 249 4.66 12.97 17.04
N PRO A 250 4.49 13.46 15.78
CA PRO A 250 5.47 13.19 14.74
C PRO A 250 6.83 13.82 15.10
N PRO A 251 7.96 13.19 14.74
CA PRO A 251 9.27 13.70 15.12
C PRO A 251 9.48 15.14 14.60
N THR A 252 9.81 16.06 15.51
CA THR A 252 9.90 17.51 15.23
C THR A 252 10.87 17.84 14.09
N ARG A 253 11.90 17.00 13.88
CA ARG A 253 12.90 17.15 12.82
C ARG A 253 12.35 16.93 11.41
N LEU A 254 11.25 16.19 11.28
CA LEU A 254 10.65 15.81 9.99
C LEU A 254 9.43 16.66 9.63
N ALA A 255 8.83 17.31 10.63
CA ALA A 255 7.69 18.20 10.45
C ALA A 255 7.88 19.28 9.36
N PRO A 256 9.09 19.85 9.13
CA PRO A 256 9.31 20.83 8.06
C PRO A 256 9.23 20.25 6.64
N TYR A 257 9.45 18.96 6.47
CA TYR A 257 9.51 18.28 5.16
C TYR A 257 8.20 17.59 4.79
N TRP A 258 7.31 17.44 5.77
CA TRP A 258 6.08 16.68 5.65
C TRP A 258 4.88 17.59 5.55
N ARG A 259 4.09 17.41 4.48
CA ARG A 259 2.81 18.08 4.34
C ARG A 259 1.68 17.13 4.72
N LEU A 260 0.96 17.46 5.77
CA LEU A 260 -0.21 16.70 6.19
C LEU A 260 -1.42 17.05 5.30
N GLN A 261 -2.09 16.02 4.76
CA GLN A 261 -3.41 16.19 4.14
C GLN A 261 -4.50 16.36 5.21
N PRO A 262 -5.68 16.91 4.86
CA PRO A 262 -6.81 16.96 5.77
C PRO A 262 -7.14 15.58 6.36
N TRP A 263 -7.62 15.57 7.61
CA TRP A 263 -8.05 14.34 8.28
C TRP A 263 -9.21 13.70 7.53
N ILE A 264 -9.07 12.41 7.29
CA ILE A 264 -10.09 11.51 6.76
C ILE A 264 -10.84 10.99 7.98
N MET A 265 -12.16 11.24 8.01
CA MET A 265 -13.05 10.84 9.09
C MET A 265 -14.13 9.91 8.52
N GLN A 266 -14.84 9.23 9.42
CA GLN A 266 -16.05 8.50 9.04
C GLN A 266 -17.08 9.52 8.51
N ALA A 267 -17.62 9.25 7.32
CA ALA A 267 -18.71 10.04 6.74
C ALA A 267 -20.02 9.78 7.49
#